data_AF-A0A1H5IJ65-F1
#
_entry.id   AF-A0A1H5IJ65-F1
#
_cell.length_a   1.000
_cell.length_b   1.000
_cell.length_c   1.000
_cell.angle_alpha   90.00
_cell.angle_beta   90.00
_cell.angle_gamma   90.00
#
_symmetry.space_group_name_H-M   'P 1'
#
loop_
_entity.id
_entity.type
_entity.pdbx_description
1 polymer ?
#
loop_
_entity_poly.entity_id
_entity_poly.type
_entity_poly.pdbx_seq_one_letter_code
_entity_poly.pdbx_strand_id
1 'polypeptide(L)'
;MSDPRPASQLLSQVFSEEKLTEYLDLATYLEEGGSIFPLVEKGVQGLVREYKVSPDDARLFLRRANSMAVYLRRQFIEHSLHGKNTESAAPRSGLLSMVEGPSFERLFDPRFDSLCPPDAIESLASSAAYLVEMVRWVIDRIEHFSTGPVPLRLRERRKDLMNLSVDFNAIHRPVSAVDIIVPVLETFIREHKDPDQADPTDLELAMINARYPNGLPYYQHWVTLDAVARHHGLSVGNFAHMVDLSFPYFLQDQAWDEDAGRALAHASRLGPYQRQLLTEDPPAYANREEFYALNFGTDNSSKYQNLNQVRFFGERTKLDTPGLEALLSVRSFAPLRSPNVTETDTKPAGPESWRSGSVYLNAHTPLPSALRVKKWRKCFCIGCQPSPTVPMILSDMTE
;
A
#
# COMPACT_ATOMS: atom_id res chain seq x y z
N MET A 1 5.68 51.46 -32.80
CA MET A 1 5.87 50.05 -33.18
C MET A 1 6.01 49.28 -31.87
N SER A 2 5.14 48.32 -31.59
CA SER A 2 5.23 47.54 -30.35
C SER A 2 6.50 46.69 -30.40
N ASP A 3 7.36 46.81 -29.39
CA ASP A 3 8.55 45.97 -29.29
C ASP A 3 8.15 44.49 -29.37
N PRO A 4 8.78 43.69 -30.25
CA PRO A 4 8.42 42.29 -30.37
C PRO A 4 8.69 41.60 -29.03
N ARG A 5 7.76 40.77 -28.58
CA ARG A 5 7.89 40.09 -27.29
C ARG A 5 9.20 39.28 -27.26
N PRO A 6 9.95 39.28 -26.15
CA PRO A 6 11.27 38.64 -26.10
C PRO A 6 11.20 37.12 -26.38
N ALA A 7 10.06 36.48 -26.07
CA ALA A 7 9.82 35.07 -26.38
C ALA A 7 9.69 34.79 -27.89
N SER A 8 9.00 35.67 -28.64
CA SER A 8 8.86 35.53 -30.10
C SER A 8 10.16 35.90 -30.82
N GLN A 9 10.91 36.87 -30.30
CA GLN A 9 12.27 37.18 -30.78
C GLN A 9 13.21 35.98 -30.62
N LEU A 10 13.13 35.27 -29.49
CA LEU A 10 13.93 34.06 -29.29
C LEU A 10 13.60 32.99 -30.34
N LEU A 11 12.31 32.77 -30.60
CA LEU A 11 11.84 31.81 -31.59
C LEU A 11 12.40 32.13 -32.98
N SER A 12 12.27 33.38 -33.44
CA SER A 12 12.78 33.82 -34.75
C SER A 12 14.31 33.76 -34.86
N GLN A 13 15.02 33.79 -33.73
CA GLN A 13 16.47 33.61 -33.71
C GLN A 13 16.89 32.13 -33.72
N VAL A 14 16.06 31.22 -33.22
CA VAL A 14 16.38 29.78 -33.14
C VAL A 14 16.07 29.09 -34.46
N PHE A 15 14.96 29.46 -35.08
CA PHE A 15 14.40 28.77 -36.25
C PHE A 15 14.43 29.67 -37.49
N SER A 16 14.70 29.06 -38.64
CA SER A 16 14.52 29.71 -39.94
C SER A 16 13.02 29.89 -40.25
N GLU A 17 12.68 30.82 -41.14
CA GLU A 17 11.30 31.11 -41.54
C GLU A 17 10.55 29.85 -42.03
N GLU A 18 11.24 28.92 -42.69
CA GLU A 18 10.69 27.63 -43.12
C GLU A 18 10.25 26.76 -41.93
N LYS A 19 11.08 26.63 -40.89
CA LYS A 19 10.76 25.82 -39.71
C LYS A 19 9.69 26.45 -38.83
N LEU A 20 9.51 27.77 -38.89
CA LEU A 20 8.41 28.47 -38.21
C LEU A 20 7.06 28.08 -38.80
N THR A 21 6.98 27.79 -40.11
CA THR A 21 5.75 27.28 -40.73
C THR A 21 5.43 25.84 -40.34
N GLU A 22 6.45 25.03 -40.00
CA GLU A 22 6.27 23.66 -39.51
C GLU A 22 5.81 23.61 -38.05
N TYR A 23 6.26 24.57 -37.23
CA TYR A 23 5.95 24.64 -35.79
C TYR A 23 4.91 25.73 -35.46
N LEU A 24 3.83 25.79 -36.25
CA LEU A 24 2.73 26.75 -36.10
C LEU A 24 2.15 26.77 -34.68
N ASP A 25 1.93 25.60 -34.07
CA ASP A 25 1.32 25.48 -32.74
C ASP A 25 2.17 26.12 -31.63
N LEU A 26 3.50 26.12 -31.79
CA LEU A 26 4.41 26.72 -30.81
C LEU A 26 4.52 28.24 -31.05
N ALA A 27 4.53 28.66 -32.32
CA ALA A 27 4.53 30.07 -32.69
C ALA A 27 3.25 30.77 -32.20
N THR A 28 2.08 30.18 -32.44
CA THR A 28 0.79 30.72 -31.97
C THR A 28 0.73 30.82 -30.45
N TYR A 29 1.20 29.79 -29.72
CA TYR A 29 1.26 29.82 -28.26
C TYR A 29 2.07 31.02 -27.72
N LEU A 30 3.22 31.33 -28.33
CA LEU A 30 4.05 32.46 -27.90
C LEU A 30 3.48 33.82 -28.35
N GLU A 31 2.83 33.88 -29.50
CA GLU A 31 2.12 35.07 -30.00
C GLU A 31 0.92 35.42 -29.13
N GLU A 32 0.17 34.43 -28.65
CA GLU A 32 -0.94 34.59 -27.70
C GLU A 32 -0.47 35.07 -26.32
N GLY A 33 0.83 35.01 -26.03
CA GLY A 33 1.41 35.44 -24.77
C GLY A 33 1.72 34.30 -23.79
N GLY A 34 1.88 33.09 -24.32
CA GLY A 34 2.36 31.94 -23.58
C GLY A 34 3.70 32.21 -22.90
N SER A 35 3.83 31.70 -21.68
CA SER A 35 5.05 31.81 -20.88
C SER A 35 6.09 30.79 -21.33
N ILE A 36 7.37 31.11 -21.16
CA ILE A 36 8.48 30.18 -21.46
C ILE A 36 8.64 29.14 -20.33
N PHE A 37 8.22 29.45 -19.10
CA PHE A 37 8.41 28.57 -17.95
C PHE A 37 7.73 27.19 -18.10
N PRO A 38 6.45 27.09 -18.52
CA PRO A 38 5.82 25.78 -18.76
C PRO A 38 6.52 24.97 -19.85
N LEU A 39 7.05 25.62 -20.89
CA LEU A 39 7.78 24.93 -21.97
C LEU A 39 9.10 24.33 -21.45
N VAL A 40 9.81 25.09 -20.61
CA VAL A 40 11.03 24.64 -19.93
C VAL A 40 10.74 23.49 -18.98
N GLU A 41 9.67 23.58 -18.20
CA GLU A 41 9.27 22.53 -17.25
C GLU A 41 8.95 21.22 -17.96
N LYS A 42 8.18 21.25 -19.06
CA LYS A 42 7.83 20.06 -19.85
C LYS A 42 9.04 19.39 -20.51
N GLY A 43 10.09 20.15 -20.82
CA GLY A 43 11.32 19.63 -21.40
C GLY A 43 11.16 19.07 -22.83
N VAL A 44 12.19 18.40 -23.33
CA VAL A 44 12.27 17.98 -24.75
C VAL A 44 11.11 17.06 -25.13
N GLN A 45 10.80 16.09 -24.28
CA GLN A 45 9.76 15.10 -24.55
C GLN A 45 8.36 15.72 -24.59
N GLY A 46 8.09 16.74 -23.77
CA GLY A 46 6.84 17.47 -23.83
C GLY A 46 6.68 18.26 -25.12
N LEU A 47 7.73 18.96 -25.57
CA LEU A 47 7.71 19.72 -26.83
C LEU A 47 7.50 18.82 -28.07
N VAL A 48 8.11 17.64 -28.07
CA VAL A 48 7.94 16.67 -29.17
C VAL A 48 6.51 16.12 -29.20
N ARG A 49 5.88 15.91 -28.04
CA ARG A 49 4.52 15.34 -27.96
C ARG A 49 3.43 16.36 -28.28
N GLU A 50 3.53 17.55 -27.69
CA GLU A 50 2.47 18.57 -27.77
C GLU A 50 2.59 19.40 -29.04
N TYR A 51 3.81 19.85 -29.37
CA TYR A 51 4.06 20.79 -30.46
C TYR A 51 4.72 20.13 -31.68
N LYS A 52 4.88 18.79 -31.66
CA LYS A 52 5.44 17.98 -32.76
C LYS A 52 6.81 18.45 -33.26
N VAL A 53 7.59 19.09 -32.38
CA VAL A 53 8.92 19.60 -32.71
C VAL A 53 9.90 18.44 -32.87
N SER A 54 10.82 18.52 -33.84
CA SER A 54 11.92 17.56 -33.95
C SER A 54 12.76 17.53 -32.67
N PRO A 55 13.24 16.35 -32.20
CA PRO A 55 13.94 16.24 -30.93
C PRO A 55 15.22 17.10 -30.84
N ASP A 56 15.92 17.31 -31.95
CA ASP A 56 17.13 18.13 -31.97
C ASP A 56 16.81 19.63 -31.96
N ASP A 57 15.78 20.03 -32.71
CA ASP A 57 15.26 21.40 -32.71
C ASP A 57 14.70 21.79 -31.33
N ALA A 58 14.00 20.86 -30.66
CA ALA A 58 13.49 21.04 -29.31
C ALA A 58 14.63 21.25 -28.29
N ARG A 59 15.76 20.54 -28.43
CA ARG A 59 16.95 20.74 -27.58
C ARG A 59 17.58 22.12 -27.79
N LEU A 60 17.68 22.57 -29.04
CA LEU A 60 18.24 23.89 -29.36
C LEU A 60 17.38 25.02 -28.79
N PHE A 61 16.06 24.93 -28.96
CA PHE A 61 15.11 25.87 -28.38
C PHE A 61 15.19 25.88 -26.85
N LEU A 62 15.17 24.71 -26.22
CA LEU A 62 15.20 24.61 -24.75
C LEU A 62 16.49 25.17 -24.14
N ARG A 63 17.64 25.04 -24.79
CA ARG A 63 18.89 25.66 -24.28
C ARG A 63 18.77 27.18 -24.15
N ARG A 64 18.18 27.84 -25.16
CA ARG A 64 17.97 29.30 -25.15
C ARG A 64 16.81 29.72 -24.25
N ALA A 65 15.74 28.94 -24.23
CA ALA A 65 14.62 29.14 -23.32
C ALA A 65 15.08 29.04 -21.85
N ASN A 66 15.93 28.07 -21.53
CA ASN A 66 16.52 27.91 -20.20
C ASN A 66 17.38 29.12 -19.80
N SER A 67 18.23 29.64 -20.70
CA SER A 67 19.03 30.83 -20.37
C SER A 67 18.16 32.05 -20.08
N MET A 68 17.08 32.24 -20.86
CA MET A 68 16.14 33.33 -20.62
C MET A 68 15.34 33.13 -19.33
N ALA A 69 14.85 31.91 -19.07
CA ALA A 69 14.14 31.58 -17.84
C ALA A 69 15.02 31.79 -16.60
N VAL A 70 16.29 31.40 -16.64
CA VAL A 70 17.27 31.63 -15.56
C VAL A 70 17.50 33.12 -15.35
N TYR A 71 17.68 33.89 -16.42
CA TYR A 71 17.85 35.34 -16.35
C TYR A 71 16.64 36.03 -15.70
N LEU A 72 15.43 35.76 -16.21
CA LEU A 72 14.18 36.33 -15.68
C LEU A 72 13.94 35.91 -14.23
N ARG A 73 14.20 34.65 -13.88
CA ARG A 73 14.08 34.14 -12.50
C ARG A 73 15.04 34.88 -11.57
N ARG A 74 16.29 35.08 -12.00
CA ARG A 74 17.28 35.82 -11.21
C ARG A 74 16.83 37.26 -10.97
N GLN A 75 16.41 37.96 -12.02
CA GLN A 75 15.93 39.33 -11.92
C GLN A 75 14.69 39.44 -11.02
N PHE A 76 13.78 38.45 -11.10
CA PHE A 76 12.62 38.38 -10.23
C PHE A 76 13.01 38.18 -8.76
N ILE A 77 13.95 37.26 -8.48
CA ILE A 77 14.46 37.01 -7.13
C ILE A 77 15.16 38.26 -6.58
N GLU A 78 15.99 38.92 -7.37
CA GLU A 78 16.64 40.18 -6.98
C GLU A 78 15.60 41.25 -6.63
N HIS A 79 14.57 41.41 -7.45
CA HIS A 79 13.50 42.38 -7.19
C HIS A 79 12.61 42.00 -5.99
N SER A 80 12.38 40.71 -5.73
CA SER A 80 11.54 40.27 -4.62
C SER A 80 12.25 40.34 -3.28
N LEU A 81 13.57 40.11 -3.25
CA LEU A 81 14.39 40.17 -2.04
C LEU A 81 14.62 41.60 -1.54
N HIS A 82 14.71 42.58 -2.44
CA HIS A 82 14.95 43.97 -2.07
C HIS A 82 13.68 44.70 -1.63
N GLY A 83 13.73 45.34 -0.45
CA GLY A 83 12.75 46.33 0.03
C GLY A 83 12.41 47.43 -0.98
N LYS A 84 11.18 47.96 -0.95
CA LYS A 84 11.03 49.38 -1.30
C LYS A 84 11.60 50.14 -0.11
N ASN A 85 12.58 51.02 -0.36
CA ASN A 85 13.39 51.80 0.61
C ASN A 85 12.60 52.69 1.61
N THR A 86 11.50 52.24 2.20
CA THR A 86 10.58 53.11 2.95
C THR A 86 10.37 52.75 4.40
N GLU A 87 11.00 51.71 4.96
CA GLU A 87 10.79 51.37 6.37
C GLU A 87 12.05 51.57 7.22
N SER A 88 11.85 52.35 8.28
CA SER A 88 12.87 52.82 9.21
C SER A 88 13.58 51.63 9.86
N ALA A 89 14.91 51.64 9.80
CA ALA A 89 15.76 50.66 10.48
C ALA A 89 15.26 50.40 11.91
N ALA A 90 14.92 49.15 12.21
CA ALA A 90 14.55 48.71 13.54
C ALA A 90 15.63 49.10 14.58
N PRO A 91 15.25 49.34 15.84
CA PRO A 91 16.19 49.77 16.87
C PRO A 91 17.25 48.70 17.11
N ARG A 92 18.51 49.11 16.91
CA ARG A 92 19.70 48.31 17.13
C ARG A 92 19.75 47.76 18.56
N SER A 93 20.02 46.46 18.72
CA SER A 93 20.23 45.85 20.05
C SER A 93 21.68 45.36 20.21
N GLY A 94 22.31 45.69 21.35
CA GLY A 94 23.60 45.15 21.80
C GLY A 94 24.84 46.05 21.60
N LEU A 95 25.96 45.63 22.20
CA LEU A 95 27.26 46.34 22.19
C LEU A 95 27.85 46.56 20.79
N LEU A 96 27.53 45.68 19.83
CA LEU A 96 27.97 45.78 18.43
C LEU A 96 27.27 46.90 17.65
N SER A 97 26.21 47.50 18.21
CA SER A 97 25.54 48.66 17.62
C SER A 97 26.27 49.99 17.83
N MET A 98 27.22 50.03 18.77
CA MET A 98 27.99 51.23 19.12
C MET A 98 29.06 51.56 18.08
N VAL A 99 29.46 50.58 17.27
CA VAL A 99 30.40 50.77 16.16
C VAL A 99 29.63 50.68 14.86
N GLU A 100 29.78 51.71 14.03
CA GLU A 100 29.09 51.79 12.76
C GLU A 100 29.78 50.90 11.71
N GLY A 101 29.62 49.58 11.86
CA GLY A 101 30.11 48.57 10.93
C GLY A 101 29.12 48.23 9.81
N PRO A 102 29.57 47.55 8.73
CA PRO A 102 28.67 46.98 7.74
C PRO A 102 27.80 45.90 8.39
N SER A 103 26.50 46.15 8.50
CA SER A 103 25.52 45.13 8.89
C SER A 103 24.88 44.52 7.64
N PHE A 104 24.49 43.25 7.73
CA PHE A 104 23.77 42.56 6.65
C PHE A 104 22.52 43.34 6.21
N GLU A 105 21.76 43.85 7.17
CA GLU A 105 20.54 44.65 6.94
C GLU A 105 20.83 45.91 6.12
N ARG A 106 21.95 46.59 6.36
CA ARG A 106 22.35 47.80 5.61
C ARG A 106 22.84 47.50 4.20
N LEU A 107 23.45 46.34 3.99
CA LEU A 107 24.04 45.99 2.69
C LEU A 107 23.00 45.41 1.73
N PHE A 108 21.97 44.73 2.26
CA PHE A 108 21.06 43.93 1.44
C PHE A 108 19.58 44.33 1.54
N ASP A 109 19.21 45.16 2.53
CA ASP A 109 17.83 45.62 2.79
C ASP A 109 16.76 44.52 2.62
N PRO A 110 16.89 43.40 3.37
CA PRO A 110 15.99 42.27 3.24
C PRO A 110 14.61 42.59 3.82
N ARG A 111 13.54 42.21 3.10
CA ARG A 111 12.16 42.32 3.58
C ARG A 111 11.81 41.23 4.60
N PHE A 112 12.31 41.34 5.83
CA PHE A 112 12.04 40.33 6.87
C PHE A 112 10.55 40.08 7.14
N ASP A 113 9.69 41.10 7.03
CA ASP A 113 8.25 40.95 7.23
C ASP A 113 7.56 40.06 6.18
N SER A 114 8.20 39.89 5.02
CA SER A 114 7.71 39.01 3.95
C SER A 114 8.32 37.61 3.99
N LEU A 115 9.27 37.38 4.90
CA LEU A 115 9.96 36.10 5.05
C LEU A 115 9.30 35.29 6.18
N CYS A 116 9.33 33.98 6.03
CA CYS A 116 8.85 33.04 7.03
C CYS A 116 10.02 32.50 7.87
N PRO A 117 9.76 32.04 9.12
CA PRO A 117 10.79 31.37 9.91
C PRO A 117 11.23 30.03 9.29
N PRO A 118 12.43 29.53 9.64
CA PRO A 118 13.07 28.42 8.92
C PRO A 118 12.32 27.08 8.91
N ASP A 119 11.33 26.85 9.77
CA ASP A 119 10.51 25.63 9.79
C ASP A 119 9.01 25.88 9.54
N ALA A 120 8.68 27.07 9.03
CA ALA A 120 7.31 27.42 8.70
C ALA A 120 6.79 26.57 7.54
N ILE A 121 5.48 26.35 7.49
CA ILE A 121 4.83 25.60 6.42
C ILE A 121 4.96 26.36 5.08
N GLU A 122 4.99 27.68 5.15
CA GLU A 122 5.17 28.59 4.02
C GLU A 122 6.62 28.60 3.50
N SER A 123 7.56 28.02 4.24
CA SER A 123 8.95 27.94 3.80
C SER A 123 9.06 27.11 2.53
N LEU A 124 9.78 27.64 1.54
CA LEU A 124 10.10 26.92 0.31
C LEU A 124 10.89 25.64 0.57
N ALA A 125 11.63 25.61 1.68
CA ALA A 125 12.42 24.47 2.11
C ALA A 125 11.68 23.55 3.11
N SER A 126 10.39 23.79 3.35
CA SER A 126 9.59 22.94 4.25
C SER A 126 9.36 21.55 3.66
N SER A 127 9.10 20.59 4.54
CA SER A 127 8.64 19.25 4.15
C SER A 127 7.32 19.30 3.37
N ALA A 128 6.45 20.26 3.68
CA ALA A 128 5.20 20.47 2.97
C ALA A 128 5.42 20.92 1.52
N ALA A 129 6.32 21.88 1.29
CA ALA A 129 6.69 22.33 -0.05
C ALA A 129 7.27 21.17 -0.87
N TYR A 130 8.13 20.34 -0.25
CA TYR A 130 8.66 19.13 -0.88
C TYR A 130 7.56 18.14 -1.27
N LEU A 131 6.59 17.88 -0.38
CA LEU A 131 5.48 16.97 -0.66
C LEU A 131 4.59 17.48 -1.81
N VAL A 132 4.26 18.78 -1.84
CA VAL A 132 3.48 19.38 -2.92
C VAL A 132 4.21 19.25 -4.25
N GLU A 133 5.51 19.53 -4.27
CA GLU A 133 6.32 19.39 -5.47
C GLU A 133 6.42 17.92 -5.91
N MET A 134 6.54 16.98 -4.97
CA MET A 134 6.56 15.55 -5.27
C MET A 134 5.25 15.08 -5.91
N VAL A 135 4.11 15.52 -5.37
CA VAL A 135 2.78 15.18 -5.93
C VAL A 135 2.62 15.76 -7.33
N ARG A 136 3.00 17.03 -7.54
CA ARG A 136 3.00 17.64 -8.88
C ARG A 136 3.89 16.88 -9.85
N TRP A 137 5.10 16.55 -9.42
CA TRP A 137 6.06 15.81 -10.24
C TRP A 137 5.55 14.42 -10.65
N VAL A 138 4.89 13.69 -9.74
CA VAL A 138 4.28 12.40 -10.04
C VAL A 138 3.18 12.55 -11.10
N ILE A 139 2.28 13.51 -10.93
CA ILE A 139 1.15 13.75 -11.86
C ILE A 139 1.68 14.18 -13.23
N ASP A 140 2.55 15.18 -13.28
CA ASP A 140 2.96 15.82 -14.53
C ASP A 140 4.03 15.02 -15.28
N ARG A 141 4.94 14.35 -14.56
CA ARG A 141 6.01 13.58 -15.21
C ARG A 141 5.72 12.10 -15.24
N ILE A 142 5.43 11.44 -14.11
CA ILE A 142 5.40 9.97 -14.06
C ILE A 142 4.15 9.41 -14.75
N GLU A 143 2.96 9.93 -14.42
CA GLU A 143 1.70 9.36 -14.92
C GLU A 143 1.59 9.44 -16.45
N HIS A 144 2.22 10.45 -17.06
CA HIS A 144 2.29 10.64 -18.52
C HIS A 144 3.16 9.61 -19.27
N PHE A 145 3.92 8.76 -18.57
CA PHE A 145 4.68 7.66 -19.16
C PHE A 145 4.04 6.28 -18.96
N SER A 146 2.84 6.20 -18.38
CA SER A 146 2.19 4.90 -18.16
C SER A 146 1.77 4.26 -19.49
N THR A 147 2.45 3.16 -19.87
CA THR A 147 2.20 2.38 -21.09
C THR A 147 1.15 1.26 -20.91
N GLY A 148 0.54 1.12 -19.72
CA GLY A 148 -0.44 0.07 -19.43
C GLY A 148 -1.85 0.34 -20.01
N PRO A 149 -2.66 -0.71 -20.26
CA PRO A 149 -4.00 -0.59 -20.83
C PRO A 149 -4.99 0.16 -19.91
N VAL A 150 -4.79 0.11 -18.60
CA VAL A 150 -5.47 0.93 -17.60
C VAL A 150 -4.41 1.58 -16.72
N PRO A 151 -4.05 2.86 -16.93
CA PRO A 151 -3.07 3.53 -16.10
C PRO A 151 -3.66 3.76 -14.71
N LEU A 152 -3.21 3.00 -13.72
CA LEU A 152 -3.59 3.21 -12.32
C LEU A 152 -2.99 4.54 -11.82
N ARG A 153 -3.77 5.62 -11.81
CA ARG A 153 -3.28 6.94 -11.38
C ARG A 153 -3.20 7.04 -9.85
N LEU A 154 -2.35 7.94 -9.35
CA LEU A 154 -2.23 8.19 -7.92
C LEU A 154 -3.58 8.57 -7.29
N ARG A 155 -4.36 9.40 -7.98
CA ARG A 155 -5.70 9.83 -7.55
C ARG A 155 -6.69 8.67 -7.44
N GLU A 156 -6.55 7.65 -8.30
CA GLU A 156 -7.44 6.49 -8.30
C GLU A 156 -7.05 5.49 -7.20
N ARG A 157 -5.74 5.32 -6.97
CA ARG A 157 -5.21 4.45 -5.90
C ARG A 157 -5.45 5.03 -4.51
N ARG A 158 -5.32 6.35 -4.38
CA ARG A 158 -5.38 7.11 -3.13
C ARG A 158 -6.26 8.34 -3.30
N LYS A 159 -7.55 8.12 -3.06
CA LYS A 159 -8.60 9.14 -3.16
C LYS A 159 -8.62 10.09 -1.95
N ASP A 160 -7.99 9.67 -0.84
CA ASP A 160 -7.75 10.47 0.37
C ASP A 160 -6.78 11.64 0.14
N LEU A 161 -5.74 11.42 -0.67
CA LEU A 161 -4.54 12.28 -0.72
C LEU A 161 -4.88 13.72 -1.10
N MET A 162 -5.73 13.90 -2.12
CA MET A 162 -6.05 15.23 -2.65
C MET A 162 -6.96 16.04 -1.72
N ASN A 163 -7.65 15.37 -0.79
CA ASN A 163 -8.53 16.00 0.18
C ASN A 163 -7.79 16.34 1.49
N LEU A 164 -6.53 15.93 1.64
CA LEU A 164 -5.74 16.18 2.84
C LEU A 164 -5.33 17.66 2.93
N SER A 165 -5.76 18.33 4.00
CA SER A 165 -5.35 19.71 4.28
C SER A 165 -3.90 19.75 4.79
N VAL A 166 -3.10 20.66 4.22
CA VAL A 166 -1.75 20.95 4.71
C VAL A 166 -1.86 21.92 5.90
N ASP A 167 -1.88 21.37 7.11
CA ASP A 167 -1.93 22.11 8.37
C ASP A 167 -0.68 21.83 9.23
N PHE A 168 -0.39 22.70 10.20
CA PHE A 168 0.69 22.53 11.16
C PHE A 168 0.60 21.20 11.89
N ASN A 169 -0.61 20.82 12.33
CA ASN A 169 -0.82 19.53 12.98
C ASN A 169 -0.56 18.35 12.04
N ALA A 170 -0.90 18.49 10.74
CA ALA A 170 -0.68 17.42 9.78
C ALA A 170 0.82 17.15 9.53
N ILE A 171 1.66 18.19 9.64
CA ILE A 171 3.10 18.10 9.37
C ILE A 171 3.88 17.69 10.62
N HIS A 172 3.57 18.29 11.78
CA HIS A 172 4.41 18.18 12.97
C HIS A 172 3.90 17.21 14.03
N ARG A 173 2.63 16.80 13.98
CA ARG A 173 2.08 15.90 15.00
C ARG A 173 2.60 14.47 14.78
N PRO A 174 3.20 13.82 15.80
CA PRO A 174 3.48 12.40 15.72
C PRO A 174 2.18 11.61 15.78
N VAL A 175 1.97 10.74 14.79
CA VAL A 175 0.78 9.86 14.68
C VAL A 175 1.26 8.44 14.39
N SER A 176 0.53 7.44 14.89
CA SER A 176 0.80 6.04 14.58
C SER A 176 0.56 5.76 13.10
N ALA A 177 1.42 4.94 12.48
CA ALA A 177 1.20 4.50 11.11
C ALA A 177 -0.16 3.78 10.95
N VAL A 178 -0.62 3.07 11.98
CA VAL A 178 -1.91 2.37 11.96
C VAL A 178 -3.07 3.36 11.91
N ASP A 179 -2.99 4.46 12.66
CA ASP A 179 -4.01 5.51 12.67
C ASP A 179 -4.09 6.26 11.34
N ILE A 180 -3.07 6.17 10.50
CA ILE A 180 -3.08 6.71 9.12
C ILE A 180 -3.64 5.66 8.16
N ILE A 181 -3.21 4.41 8.28
CA ILE A 181 -3.60 3.32 7.37
C ILE A 181 -5.09 3.02 7.48
N VAL A 182 -5.66 2.99 8.69
CA VAL A 182 -7.07 2.64 8.90
C VAL A 182 -8.01 3.62 8.18
N PRO A 183 -7.94 4.95 8.38
CA PRO A 183 -8.77 5.90 7.64
C PRO A 183 -8.57 5.83 6.13
N VAL A 184 -7.33 5.61 5.66
CA VAL A 184 -7.06 5.43 4.22
C VAL A 184 -7.80 4.21 3.68
N LEU A 185 -7.76 3.07 4.37
CA LEU A 185 -8.52 1.89 3.97
C LEU A 185 -10.04 2.11 4.06
N GLU A 186 -10.52 2.82 5.08
CA GLU A 186 -11.95 3.17 5.19
C GLU A 186 -12.43 4.01 4.01
N THR A 187 -11.69 5.07 3.66
CA THR A 187 -12.02 5.90 2.48
C THR A 187 -12.00 5.08 1.20
N PHE A 188 -10.99 4.23 1.05
CA PHE A 188 -10.86 3.35 -0.10
C PHE A 188 -12.06 2.39 -0.24
N ILE A 189 -12.49 1.76 0.85
CA ILE A 189 -13.65 0.86 0.86
C ILE A 189 -14.94 1.62 0.54
N ARG A 190 -15.14 2.81 1.12
CA ARG A 190 -16.34 3.63 0.87
C ARG A 190 -16.49 4.02 -0.59
N GLU A 191 -15.38 4.32 -1.28
CA GLU A 191 -15.40 4.82 -2.65
C GLU A 191 -15.28 3.73 -3.72
N HIS A 192 -15.02 2.48 -3.34
CA HIS A 192 -14.99 1.31 -4.24
C HIS A 192 -16.23 0.40 -4.08
N LYS A 193 -17.30 0.91 -3.48
CA LYS A 193 -18.58 0.18 -3.41
C LYS A 193 -19.18 0.00 -4.79
N ASP A 194 -19.87 -1.12 -4.98
CA ASP A 194 -20.62 -1.40 -6.21
C ASP A 194 -21.66 -0.29 -6.45
N PRO A 195 -21.78 0.20 -7.70
CA PRO A 195 -22.66 1.33 -8.05
C PRO A 195 -24.14 1.05 -7.82
N ASP A 196 -24.52 -0.21 -7.61
CA ASP A 196 -25.91 -0.65 -7.42
C ASP A 196 -26.41 -0.50 -5.97
N GLN A 197 -25.52 -0.25 -4.99
CA GLN A 197 -25.89 0.05 -3.59
C GLN A 197 -25.81 1.56 -3.33
N ALA A 198 -26.94 2.24 -3.47
CA ALA A 198 -27.05 3.70 -3.37
C ALA A 198 -26.93 4.26 -1.94
N ASP A 199 -27.16 3.44 -0.91
CA ASP A 199 -27.04 3.87 0.49
C ASP A 199 -25.62 3.65 1.01
N PRO A 200 -25.08 4.56 1.84
CA PRO A 200 -23.82 4.33 2.51
C PRO A 200 -23.98 3.17 3.48
N THR A 201 -23.70 1.94 3.00
CA THR A 201 -23.62 0.76 3.86
C THR A 201 -22.69 1.07 5.01
N ASP A 202 -23.19 0.91 6.23
CA ASP A 202 -22.35 0.97 7.41
C ASP A 202 -21.15 0.02 7.22
N LEU A 203 -19.94 0.55 7.40
CA LEU A 203 -18.71 -0.20 7.16
C LEU A 203 -18.67 -1.45 8.04
N GLU A 204 -19.15 -1.33 9.28
CA GLU A 204 -19.22 -2.44 10.22
C GLU A 204 -20.12 -3.56 9.69
N LEU A 205 -21.32 -3.22 9.19
CA LEU A 205 -22.22 -4.20 8.58
C LEU A 205 -21.60 -4.87 7.34
N ALA A 206 -20.87 -4.12 6.52
CA ALA A 206 -20.16 -4.69 5.37
C ALA A 206 -19.07 -5.69 5.81
N MET A 207 -18.32 -5.39 6.87
CA MET A 207 -17.29 -6.27 7.43
C MET A 207 -17.87 -7.50 8.15
N ILE A 208 -19.08 -7.40 8.70
CA ILE A 208 -19.82 -8.50 9.29
C ILE A 208 -20.34 -9.46 8.20
N ASN A 209 -20.87 -8.91 7.10
CA ASN A 209 -21.47 -9.71 6.03
C ASN A 209 -20.42 -10.36 5.12
N ALA A 210 -19.26 -9.73 4.96
CA ALA A 210 -18.18 -10.27 4.16
C ALA A 210 -17.57 -11.54 4.79
N ARG A 211 -17.38 -12.58 3.97
CA ARG A 211 -16.76 -13.85 4.37
C ARG A 211 -15.33 -14.03 3.87
N TYR A 212 -14.99 -13.36 2.78
CA TYR A 212 -13.65 -13.30 2.20
C TYR A 212 -13.11 -11.86 2.33
N PRO A 213 -11.84 -11.65 2.71
CA PRO A 213 -10.74 -12.62 2.94
C PRO A 213 -10.75 -13.33 4.30
N ASN A 214 -9.91 -14.37 4.44
CA ASN A 214 -9.66 -15.09 5.69
C ASN A 214 -9.31 -14.12 6.83
N GLY A 215 -10.21 -14.00 7.80
CA GLY A 215 -10.16 -13.00 8.89
C GLY A 215 -11.49 -12.27 9.07
N LEU A 216 -12.30 -12.20 8.01
CA LEU A 216 -13.71 -11.82 8.09
C LEU A 216 -14.58 -13.08 8.33
N PRO A 217 -15.79 -12.97 8.90
CA PRO A 217 -16.45 -11.77 9.41
C PRO A 217 -15.70 -11.08 10.57
N TYR A 218 -15.61 -9.75 10.51
CA TYR A 218 -15.01 -8.95 11.58
C TYR A 218 -16.08 -8.14 12.30
N TYR A 219 -16.13 -8.30 13.62
CA TYR A 219 -17.05 -7.57 14.48
C TYR A 219 -16.26 -6.86 15.58
N GLN A 220 -16.15 -5.54 15.45
CA GLN A 220 -15.27 -4.71 16.30
C GLN A 220 -15.61 -4.86 17.79
N HIS A 221 -16.89 -4.83 18.15
CA HIS A 221 -17.30 -4.91 19.55
C HIS A 221 -16.93 -6.25 20.22
N TRP A 222 -16.93 -7.35 19.48
CA TRP A 222 -16.46 -8.62 20.05
C TRP A 222 -14.95 -8.61 20.27
N VAL A 223 -14.19 -8.07 19.31
CA VAL A 223 -12.72 -7.99 19.40
C VAL A 223 -12.30 -7.08 20.55
N THR A 224 -13.00 -5.97 20.80
CA THR A 224 -12.71 -5.10 21.95
C THR A 224 -13.00 -5.79 23.28
N LEU A 225 -14.13 -6.50 23.40
CA LEU A 225 -14.47 -7.27 24.61
C LEU A 225 -13.44 -8.36 24.90
N ASP A 226 -13.06 -9.11 23.88
CA ASP A 226 -12.05 -10.17 23.99
C ASP A 226 -10.65 -9.61 24.27
N ALA A 227 -10.28 -8.45 23.70
CA ALA A 227 -9.03 -7.76 24.04
C ALA A 227 -8.99 -7.32 25.51
N VAL A 228 -10.08 -6.76 26.04
CA VAL A 228 -10.18 -6.38 27.46
C VAL A 228 -10.13 -7.63 28.35
N ALA A 229 -10.87 -8.69 28.01
CA ALA A 229 -10.82 -9.95 28.77
C ALA A 229 -9.40 -10.52 28.84
N ARG A 230 -8.69 -10.53 27.70
CA ARG A 230 -7.30 -11.00 27.61
C ARG A 230 -6.33 -10.15 28.41
N HIS A 231 -6.52 -8.84 28.45
CA HIS A 231 -5.70 -7.95 29.27
C HIS A 231 -5.75 -8.36 30.76
N HIS A 232 -6.87 -8.93 31.21
CA HIS A 232 -7.03 -9.47 32.55
C HIS A 232 -6.68 -10.96 32.69
N GLY A 233 -6.13 -11.60 31.65
CA GLY A 233 -5.83 -13.04 31.66
C GLY A 233 -7.07 -13.94 31.62
N LEU A 234 -8.24 -13.37 31.28
CA LEU A 234 -9.52 -14.07 31.21
C LEU A 234 -9.95 -14.27 29.75
N SER A 235 -10.88 -15.20 29.52
CA SER A 235 -11.63 -15.29 28.27
C SER A 235 -13.05 -14.77 28.48
N VAL A 236 -13.76 -14.47 27.40
CA VAL A 236 -15.18 -14.09 27.49
C VAL A 236 -16.02 -15.23 28.10
N GLY A 237 -15.61 -16.49 27.90
CA GLY A 237 -16.24 -17.67 28.52
C GLY A 237 -16.11 -17.71 30.04
N ASN A 238 -15.07 -17.09 30.62
CA ASN A 238 -14.94 -17.02 32.08
C ASN A 238 -16.06 -16.19 32.71
N PHE A 239 -16.56 -15.16 32.03
CA PHE A 239 -17.71 -14.41 32.53
C PHE A 239 -18.98 -15.27 32.54
N ALA A 240 -19.19 -16.11 31.53
CA ALA A 240 -20.29 -17.07 31.54
C ALA A 240 -20.16 -18.03 32.74
N HIS A 241 -18.96 -18.56 32.98
CA HIS A 241 -18.69 -19.42 34.15
C HIS A 241 -18.90 -18.73 35.50
N MET A 242 -18.68 -17.42 35.60
CA MET A 242 -18.87 -16.66 36.85
C MET A 242 -20.34 -16.34 37.15
N VAL A 243 -21.17 -16.21 36.11
CA VAL A 243 -22.60 -15.90 36.24
C VAL A 243 -23.44 -17.16 36.40
N ASP A 244 -22.98 -18.26 35.82
CA ASP A 244 -23.71 -19.51 35.77
C ASP A 244 -23.58 -20.31 37.09
N LEU A 245 -24.73 -20.56 37.72
CA LEU A 245 -24.84 -21.33 38.97
C LEU A 245 -24.49 -22.81 38.79
N SER A 246 -24.56 -23.31 37.55
CA SER A 246 -24.28 -24.70 37.20
C SER A 246 -22.78 -24.98 37.04
N PHE A 247 -21.93 -23.95 37.01
CA PHE A 247 -20.49 -24.10 36.95
C PHE A 247 -19.93 -24.63 38.29
N PRO A 248 -19.03 -25.64 38.29
CA PRO A 248 -18.39 -26.27 37.14
C PRO A 248 -19.15 -27.45 36.50
N TYR A 249 -19.28 -27.43 35.17
CA TYR A 249 -20.09 -28.39 34.40
C TYR A 249 -19.65 -29.85 34.54
N PHE A 250 -18.35 -30.11 34.78
CA PHE A 250 -17.83 -31.48 34.87
C PHE A 250 -18.31 -32.26 36.11
N LEU A 251 -18.92 -31.58 37.09
CA LEU A 251 -19.49 -32.24 38.27
C LEU A 251 -20.95 -32.66 38.06
N GLN A 252 -21.57 -32.28 36.94
CA GLN A 252 -22.98 -32.57 36.66
C GLN A 252 -23.13 -33.82 35.81
N ASP A 253 -24.19 -34.59 36.07
CA ASP A 253 -24.52 -35.80 35.29
C ASP A 253 -24.79 -35.47 33.81
N GLN A 254 -25.21 -34.23 33.53
CA GLN A 254 -25.35 -33.66 32.18
C GLN A 254 -24.25 -32.62 31.92
N ALA A 255 -22.99 -33.06 31.94
CA ALA A 255 -21.83 -32.19 31.78
C ALA A 255 -21.80 -31.37 30.47
N TRP A 256 -22.63 -31.74 29.48
CA TRP A 256 -22.80 -31.04 28.20
C TRP A 256 -24.22 -30.50 28.05
N ASP A 257 -24.51 -29.45 28.82
CA ASP A 257 -25.71 -28.63 28.63
C ASP A 257 -25.46 -27.51 27.59
N GLU A 258 -26.52 -26.89 27.08
CA GLU A 258 -26.43 -25.72 26.18
C GLU A 258 -25.60 -24.60 26.80
N ASP A 259 -25.70 -24.42 28.12
CA ASP A 259 -24.99 -23.39 28.88
C ASP A 259 -23.47 -23.65 28.88
N ALA A 260 -23.07 -24.91 29.07
CA ALA A 260 -21.68 -25.36 28.93
C ALA A 260 -21.17 -25.15 27.50
N GLY A 261 -22.00 -25.45 26.49
CA GLY A 261 -21.72 -25.18 25.09
C GLY A 261 -21.51 -23.70 24.79
N ARG A 262 -22.38 -22.82 25.30
CA ARG A 262 -22.26 -21.36 25.16
C ARG A 262 -20.98 -20.85 25.82
N ALA A 263 -20.67 -21.29 27.03
CA ALA A 263 -19.47 -20.87 27.74
C ALA A 263 -18.19 -21.31 27.01
N LEU A 264 -18.13 -22.54 26.50
CA LEU A 264 -17.03 -23.02 25.65
C LEU A 264 -16.93 -22.25 24.33
N ALA A 265 -18.07 -21.94 23.70
CA ALA A 265 -18.10 -21.12 22.49
C ALA A 265 -17.52 -19.72 22.75
N HIS A 266 -17.83 -19.09 23.89
CA HIS A 266 -17.20 -17.82 24.28
C HIS A 266 -15.72 -17.98 24.67
N ALA A 267 -15.32 -19.11 25.23
CA ALA A 267 -13.92 -19.43 25.53
C ALA A 267 -13.08 -19.67 24.26
N SER A 268 -13.70 -20.10 23.15
CA SER A 268 -13.03 -20.28 21.85
C SER A 268 -12.52 -18.97 21.22
N ARG A 269 -12.94 -17.81 21.75
CA ARG A 269 -12.59 -16.45 21.30
C ARG A 269 -13.08 -16.09 19.89
N LEU A 270 -13.77 -16.99 19.21
CA LEU A 270 -14.39 -16.74 17.92
C LEU A 270 -15.53 -15.73 18.06
N GLY A 271 -15.66 -14.81 17.09
CA GLY A 271 -16.79 -13.88 17.04
C GLY A 271 -18.12 -14.60 16.79
N PRO A 272 -19.27 -13.98 17.10
CA PRO A 272 -20.59 -14.60 16.89
C PRO A 272 -20.81 -15.02 15.42
N TYR A 273 -20.45 -14.15 14.47
CA TYR A 273 -20.57 -14.43 13.04
C TYR A 273 -19.57 -15.48 12.54
N GLN A 274 -18.39 -15.56 13.15
CA GLN A 274 -17.43 -16.62 12.84
C GLN A 274 -17.92 -17.98 13.34
N ARG A 275 -18.56 -18.03 14.52
CA ARG A 275 -19.21 -19.24 15.02
C ARG A 275 -20.35 -19.66 14.11
N GLN A 276 -21.17 -18.70 13.67
CA GLN A 276 -22.25 -18.96 12.72
C GLN A 276 -21.74 -19.63 11.44
N LEU A 277 -20.58 -19.20 10.93
CA LEU A 277 -19.92 -19.80 9.77
C LEU A 277 -19.41 -21.23 10.03
N LEU A 278 -19.05 -21.56 11.27
CA LEU A 278 -18.65 -22.94 11.63
C LEU A 278 -19.85 -23.87 11.89
N THR A 279 -21.00 -23.30 12.25
CA THR A 279 -22.23 -24.05 12.53
C THR A 279 -23.17 -24.14 11.34
N GLU A 280 -22.83 -23.52 10.20
CA GLU A 280 -23.68 -23.57 9.01
C GLU A 280 -23.71 -24.97 8.40
N ASP A 281 -24.87 -25.35 7.85
CA ASP A 281 -25.01 -26.61 7.16
C ASP A 281 -24.10 -26.66 5.91
N PRO A 282 -23.53 -27.83 5.59
CA PRO A 282 -22.70 -27.98 4.40
C PRO A 282 -23.50 -27.62 3.14
N PRO A 283 -22.90 -26.91 2.16
CA PRO A 283 -23.59 -26.51 0.96
C PRO A 283 -24.01 -27.73 0.14
N ALA A 284 -25.20 -27.66 -0.47
CA ALA A 284 -25.61 -28.65 -1.47
C ALA A 284 -24.60 -28.67 -2.63
N TYR A 285 -24.31 -29.87 -3.17
CA TYR A 285 -23.31 -30.05 -4.23
C TYR A 285 -23.57 -29.19 -5.48
N ALA A 286 -24.84 -28.88 -5.76
CA ALA A 286 -25.24 -28.00 -6.86
C ALA A 286 -24.78 -26.54 -6.66
N ASN A 287 -24.75 -26.05 -5.42
CA ASN A 287 -24.46 -24.64 -5.08
C ASN A 287 -23.01 -24.41 -4.66
N ARG A 288 -22.13 -25.39 -4.90
CA ARG A 288 -20.72 -25.33 -4.50
C ARG A 288 -19.98 -24.14 -5.12
N GLU A 289 -20.33 -23.72 -6.34
CA GLU A 289 -19.64 -22.62 -7.01
C GLU A 289 -19.89 -21.30 -6.31
N GLU A 290 -21.15 -21.01 -5.97
CA GLU A 290 -21.55 -19.85 -5.17
C GLU A 290 -20.91 -19.89 -3.78
N PHE A 291 -20.90 -21.06 -3.14
CA PHE A 291 -20.26 -21.24 -1.83
C PHE A 291 -18.75 -20.90 -1.86
N TYR A 292 -18.01 -21.42 -2.84
CA TYR A 292 -16.58 -21.12 -2.96
C TYR A 292 -16.33 -19.67 -3.39
N ALA A 293 -17.20 -19.08 -4.21
CA ALA A 293 -17.13 -17.67 -4.58
C ALA A 293 -17.30 -16.76 -3.36
N LEU A 294 -18.31 -17.02 -2.53
CA LEU A 294 -18.59 -16.24 -1.32
C LEU A 294 -17.50 -16.38 -0.24
N ASN A 295 -17.03 -17.59 0.02
CA ASN A 295 -16.08 -17.85 1.12
C ASN A 295 -14.60 -17.64 0.74
N PHE A 296 -14.22 -17.86 -0.52
CA PHE A 296 -12.83 -17.80 -0.97
C PHE A 296 -12.56 -16.76 -2.07
N GLY A 297 -13.57 -15.96 -2.44
CA GLY A 297 -13.43 -14.91 -3.46
C GLY A 297 -13.09 -15.47 -4.84
N THR A 298 -13.59 -16.66 -5.18
CA THR A 298 -13.36 -17.26 -6.50
C THR A 298 -14.27 -16.60 -7.53
N ASP A 299 -13.78 -15.53 -8.16
CA ASP A 299 -14.51 -14.80 -9.23
C ASP A 299 -14.74 -15.70 -10.45
N ASN A 300 -15.62 -15.29 -11.37
CA ASN A 300 -15.91 -16.01 -12.62
C ASN A 300 -14.67 -16.31 -13.48
N SER A 301 -13.60 -15.51 -13.35
CA SER A 301 -12.31 -15.72 -14.01
C SER A 301 -11.47 -16.83 -13.36
N SER A 302 -11.67 -17.08 -12.06
CA SER A 302 -10.94 -18.05 -11.25
C SER A 302 -11.89 -19.10 -10.69
N LYS A 303 -12.09 -20.20 -11.42
CA LYS A 303 -12.95 -21.30 -10.98
C LYS A 303 -12.50 -21.86 -9.63
N TYR A 304 -13.44 -22.32 -8.79
CA TYR A 304 -13.15 -23.02 -7.51
C TYR A 304 -12.16 -24.17 -7.66
N GLN A 305 -12.07 -24.77 -8.84
CA GLN A 305 -11.10 -25.82 -9.17
C GLN A 305 -9.64 -25.37 -8.97
N ASN A 306 -9.34 -24.08 -9.09
CA ASN A 306 -8.00 -23.53 -8.88
C ASN A 306 -7.57 -23.57 -7.41
N LEU A 307 -8.50 -23.76 -6.45
CA LEU A 307 -8.17 -23.98 -5.03
C LEU A 307 -7.34 -25.25 -4.80
N ASN A 308 -7.23 -26.14 -5.80
CA ASN A 308 -6.29 -27.26 -5.75
C ASN A 308 -4.82 -26.85 -5.94
N GLN A 309 -4.55 -25.61 -6.35
CA GLN A 309 -3.20 -25.09 -6.59
C GLN A 309 -2.70 -24.39 -5.33
N VAL A 310 -1.49 -24.76 -4.88
CA VAL A 310 -0.86 -24.23 -3.65
C VAL A 310 -0.84 -22.71 -3.61
N ARG A 311 -0.43 -22.08 -4.74
CA ARG A 311 -0.28 -20.62 -4.82
C ARG A 311 -1.63 -19.92 -4.69
N PHE A 312 -2.61 -20.35 -5.50
CA PHE A 312 -3.95 -19.79 -5.47
C PHE A 312 -4.64 -20.01 -4.11
N PHE A 313 -4.52 -21.22 -3.53
CA PHE A 313 -5.05 -21.51 -2.21
C PHE A 313 -4.39 -20.64 -1.12
N GLY A 314 -3.06 -20.52 -1.14
CA GLY A 314 -2.32 -19.67 -0.20
C GLY A 314 -2.68 -18.19 -0.32
N GLU A 315 -2.82 -17.67 -1.54
CA GLU A 315 -3.25 -16.29 -1.80
C GLU A 315 -4.64 -16.00 -1.24
N ARG A 316 -5.61 -16.91 -1.47
CA ARG A 316 -6.99 -16.73 -0.98
C ARG A 316 -7.08 -16.92 0.53
N THR A 317 -6.33 -17.86 1.09
CA THR A 317 -6.42 -18.18 2.53
C THR A 317 -5.48 -17.38 3.42
N LYS A 318 -4.52 -16.66 2.84
CA LYS A 318 -3.41 -15.99 3.55
C LYS A 318 -2.62 -16.93 4.47
N LEU A 319 -2.63 -18.23 4.19
CA LEU A 319 -1.85 -19.22 4.92
C LEU A 319 -0.42 -19.25 4.39
N ASP A 320 0.53 -19.06 5.28
CA ASP A 320 1.95 -19.28 4.96
C ASP A 320 2.23 -20.77 4.71
N THR A 321 3.38 -21.06 4.09
CA THR A 321 3.84 -22.44 3.85
C THR A 321 3.75 -23.35 5.08
N PRO A 322 4.24 -22.98 6.29
CA PRO A 322 4.09 -23.81 7.48
C PRO A 322 2.63 -23.99 7.90
N GLY A 323 1.79 -22.95 7.77
CA GLY A 323 0.36 -23.04 8.07
C GLY A 323 -0.37 -24.01 7.15
N LEU A 324 0.03 -24.04 5.87
CA LEU A 324 -0.49 -25.00 4.90
C LEU A 324 -0.01 -26.43 5.17
N GLU A 325 1.26 -26.61 5.54
CA GLU A 325 1.81 -27.91 5.95
C GLU A 325 1.08 -28.45 7.19
N ALA A 326 0.76 -27.57 8.15
CA ALA A 326 -0.01 -27.92 9.34
C ALA A 326 -1.45 -28.31 8.99
N LEU A 327 -2.14 -27.51 8.16
CA LEU A 327 -3.51 -27.78 7.73
C LEU A 327 -3.63 -29.14 7.03
N LEU A 328 -2.68 -29.44 6.14
CA LEU A 328 -2.68 -30.68 5.38
C LEU A 328 -2.01 -31.83 6.14
N SER A 329 -1.43 -31.58 7.32
CA SER A 329 -0.64 -32.53 8.12
C SER A 329 0.48 -33.19 7.31
N VAL A 330 1.28 -32.40 6.59
CA VAL A 330 2.36 -32.86 5.69
C VAL A 330 3.72 -32.39 6.20
N ARG A 331 4.80 -33.09 5.79
CA ARG A 331 6.20 -32.76 6.12
C ARG A 331 6.43 -32.67 7.64
N SER A 332 6.65 -31.46 8.13
CA SER A 332 7.03 -31.17 9.52
C SER A 332 5.88 -31.45 10.49
N PHE A 333 4.63 -31.37 10.04
CA PHE A 333 3.42 -31.63 10.82
C PHE A 333 2.77 -32.99 10.51
N ALA A 334 3.50 -33.88 9.85
CA ALA A 334 2.99 -35.20 9.56
C ALA A 334 2.92 -36.04 10.85
N PRO A 335 1.78 -36.70 11.13
CA PRO A 335 1.66 -37.55 12.31
C PRO A 335 2.66 -38.70 12.22
N LEU A 336 3.37 -38.88 13.32
CA LEU A 336 4.27 -40.00 13.53
C LEU A 336 3.59 -41.01 14.44
N ARG A 337 3.67 -42.28 14.08
CA ARG A 337 3.17 -43.37 14.90
C ARG A 337 3.91 -43.38 16.23
N SER A 338 3.17 -43.38 17.33
CA SER A 338 3.79 -43.43 18.65
C SER A 338 4.53 -44.77 18.83
N PRO A 339 5.65 -44.79 19.59
CA PRO A 339 6.42 -46.02 19.83
C PRO A 339 5.63 -47.09 20.59
N ASN A 340 4.48 -46.74 21.19
CA ASN A 340 3.66 -47.63 22.00
C ASN A 340 2.61 -48.42 21.19
N VAL A 341 2.48 -48.19 19.88
CA VAL A 341 1.51 -48.91 19.05
C VAL A 341 2.16 -50.18 18.49
N THR A 342 1.73 -51.34 18.98
CA THR A 342 2.27 -52.68 18.63
C THR A 342 1.57 -53.38 17.46
N GLU A 343 0.58 -52.75 16.79
CA GLU A 343 -0.17 -53.40 15.71
C GLU A 343 0.71 -53.84 14.52
N THR A 344 0.43 -55.05 14.03
CA THR A 344 1.26 -55.94 13.19
C THR A 344 1.25 -55.65 11.68
N ASP A 345 0.59 -54.61 11.21
CA ASP A 345 0.69 -54.23 9.80
C ASP A 345 2.00 -53.49 9.53
N THR A 346 2.68 -53.90 8.46
CA THR A 346 4.00 -53.45 8.01
C THR A 346 4.30 -52.00 8.41
N LYS A 347 5.31 -51.82 9.28
CA LYS A 347 5.80 -50.50 9.71
C LYS A 347 6.05 -49.64 8.46
N PRO A 348 5.30 -48.54 8.23
CA PRO A 348 5.51 -47.73 7.05
C PRO A 348 6.89 -47.06 7.11
N ALA A 349 7.53 -46.96 5.95
CA ALA A 349 8.89 -46.41 5.82
C ALA A 349 8.97 -44.88 6.01
N GLY A 350 7.87 -44.22 6.36
CA GLY A 350 7.81 -42.76 6.49
C GLY A 350 6.53 -42.25 7.16
N PRO A 351 6.40 -40.92 7.31
CA PRO A 351 5.27 -40.27 7.97
C PRO A 351 3.90 -40.68 7.41
N GLU A 352 2.90 -40.82 8.28
CA GLU A 352 1.60 -41.42 7.99
C GLU A 352 0.49 -40.40 7.69
N SER A 353 0.79 -39.27 7.05
CA SER A 353 -0.19 -38.23 6.70
C SER A 353 -1.42 -38.72 5.92
N TRP A 354 -1.32 -39.88 5.28
CA TRP A 354 -2.38 -40.48 4.45
C TRP A 354 -3.29 -41.45 5.22
N ARG A 355 -2.91 -41.88 6.43
CA ARG A 355 -3.70 -42.75 7.33
C ARG A 355 -4.15 -42.02 8.60
N SER A 356 -3.31 -41.10 9.06
CA SER A 356 -3.44 -40.40 10.34
C SER A 356 -3.43 -38.90 10.08
N GLY A 357 -4.08 -38.09 10.93
CA GLY A 357 -4.13 -36.63 10.79
C GLY A 357 -5.40 -36.13 10.08
N SER A 358 -5.27 -35.30 9.05
CA SER A 358 -6.41 -34.65 8.38
C SER A 358 -7.39 -35.63 7.72
N VAL A 359 -6.95 -36.86 7.40
CA VAL A 359 -7.79 -37.97 6.89
C VAL A 359 -8.71 -38.56 7.98
N TYR A 360 -8.33 -38.47 9.25
CA TYR A 360 -9.17 -38.90 10.37
C TYR A 360 -10.35 -37.94 10.59
N LEU A 361 -10.10 -36.63 10.54
CA LEU A 361 -11.14 -35.59 10.62
C LEU A 361 -12.16 -35.71 9.48
N ASN A 362 -11.73 -36.18 8.30
CA ASN A 362 -12.59 -36.36 7.12
C ASN A 362 -13.20 -37.78 7.01
N ALA A 363 -13.33 -38.50 8.14
CA ALA A 363 -14.00 -39.81 8.22
C ALA A 363 -13.48 -40.86 7.21
N HIS A 364 -12.16 -40.93 7.01
CA HIS A 364 -11.50 -41.88 6.09
C HIS A 364 -11.93 -41.78 4.63
N THR A 365 -12.63 -40.71 4.23
CA THR A 365 -12.81 -40.42 2.81
C THR A 365 -11.46 -39.94 2.26
N PRO A 366 -10.88 -40.63 1.27
CA PRO A 366 -9.68 -40.12 0.63
C PRO A 366 -10.05 -38.78 0.01
N LEU A 367 -9.26 -37.73 0.30
CA LEU A 367 -9.38 -36.44 -0.37
C LEU A 367 -9.63 -36.66 -1.86
N PRO A 368 -10.59 -35.94 -2.48
CA PRO A 368 -10.83 -36.07 -3.92
C PRO A 368 -9.49 -35.97 -4.64
N SER A 369 -9.26 -36.92 -5.55
CA SER A 369 -7.98 -37.27 -6.20
C SER A 369 -7.19 -36.11 -6.83
N ALA A 370 -7.75 -34.90 -6.84
CA ALA A 370 -7.11 -33.64 -7.20
C ALA A 370 -6.01 -33.17 -6.23
N LEU A 371 -6.04 -33.57 -4.95
CA LEU A 371 -5.01 -33.21 -3.94
C LEU A 371 -3.96 -34.31 -3.71
N ARG A 372 -3.72 -35.19 -4.71
CA ARG A 372 -2.58 -36.10 -4.63
C ARG A 372 -1.27 -35.31 -4.65
N VAL A 373 -0.56 -35.34 -3.53
CA VAL A 373 0.80 -34.81 -3.30
C VAL A 373 1.83 -35.24 -4.37
N LYS A 374 1.52 -36.24 -5.22
CA LYS A 374 2.34 -36.60 -6.38
C LYS A 374 2.53 -35.44 -7.38
N LYS A 375 1.54 -34.57 -7.59
CA LYS A 375 1.70 -33.36 -8.43
C LYS A 375 2.42 -32.22 -7.69
N TRP A 376 2.36 -32.22 -6.37
CA TRP A 376 2.94 -31.21 -5.48
C TRP A 376 4.45 -31.38 -5.29
N ARG A 377 5.00 -32.57 -5.52
CA ARG A 377 6.46 -32.81 -5.53
C ARG A 377 7.19 -32.16 -6.72
N LYS A 378 6.52 -31.91 -7.86
CA LYS A 378 7.17 -31.38 -9.07
C LYS A 378 7.30 -29.85 -9.09
N CYS A 379 6.41 -29.11 -8.45
CA CYS A 379 6.44 -27.64 -8.49
C CYS A 379 7.44 -26.99 -7.52
N PHE A 380 7.97 -27.74 -6.54
CA PHE A 380 8.89 -27.22 -5.52
C PHE A 380 10.38 -27.52 -5.76
N CYS A 381 10.74 -28.14 -6.89
CA CYS A 381 12.13 -28.49 -7.23
C CYS A 381 12.74 -27.64 -8.35
N ILE A 382 12.31 -26.40 -8.54
CA ILE A 382 13.00 -25.44 -9.41
C ILE A 382 13.49 -24.31 -8.52
N GLY A 383 14.74 -24.39 -8.06
CA GLY A 383 15.36 -23.28 -7.31
C GLY A 383 16.44 -23.64 -6.28
N CYS A 384 16.81 -24.90 -6.10
CA CYS A 384 17.98 -25.28 -5.28
C CYS A 384 18.64 -26.53 -5.87
N GLN A 385 19.51 -26.33 -6.85
CA GLN A 385 20.61 -27.27 -7.06
C GLN A 385 21.77 -26.79 -6.18
N PRO A 386 22.20 -27.55 -5.15
CA PRO A 386 23.48 -27.29 -4.52
C PRO A 386 24.58 -27.64 -5.53
N SER A 387 25.47 -26.68 -5.80
CA SER A 387 26.70 -26.90 -6.56
C SER A 387 27.49 -28.06 -5.94
N PRO A 388 28.03 -29.01 -6.73
CA PRO A 388 28.83 -30.09 -6.19
C PRO A 388 30.15 -29.52 -5.67
N THR A 389 30.38 -29.73 -4.38
CA THR A 389 31.64 -29.53 -3.68
C THR A 389 32.77 -30.29 -4.38
N VAL A 390 33.79 -29.55 -4.81
CA VAL A 390 35.08 -30.08 -5.27
C VAL A 390 35.80 -30.70 -4.05
N PRO A 391 36.32 -31.94 -4.14
CA PRO A 391 37.06 -32.55 -3.03
C PRO A 391 38.44 -31.92 -2.92
N MET A 392 38.73 -31.36 -1.75
CA MET A 392 40.05 -30.88 -1.35
C MET A 392 40.91 -32.12 -1.03
N ILE A 393 41.79 -32.49 -1.96
CA ILE A 393 42.84 -33.49 -1.71
C ILE A 393 44.02 -32.75 -1.09
N LEU A 394 44.31 -33.06 0.17
CA LEU A 394 45.57 -32.73 0.84
C LEU A 394 46.54 -33.87 0.55
N SER A 395 47.65 -33.57 -0.13
CA SER A 395 48.86 -34.38 -0.14
C SER A 395 50.08 -33.46 -0.32
N ASP A 396 50.70 -33.13 0.80
CA ASP A 396 52.13 -33.20 1.09
C ASP A 396 53.20 -32.87 0.01
N MET A 397 54.08 -31.94 0.42
CA MET A 397 55.56 -32.05 0.45
C MET A 397 56.41 -31.79 -0.81
N THR A 398 57.43 -30.93 -0.60
CA THR A 398 58.73 -30.77 -1.34
C THR A 398 58.63 -30.16 -2.74
N GLU A 399 59.31 -29.07 -3.13
CA GLU A 399 60.53 -28.33 -2.73
C GLU A 399 60.34 -26.81 -2.93
#